data_AF-A0A7C3EN67-F1
#
_entry.id   AF-A0A7C3EN67-F1
#
_cell.length_a   1.000
_cell.length_b   1.000
_cell.length_c   1.000
_cell.angle_alpha   90.00
_cell.angle_beta   90.00
_cell.angle_gamma   90.00
#
_symmetry.space_group_name_H-M   'P 1'
#
loop_
_entity.id
_entity.type
_entity.pdbx_description
1 polymer ?
#
loop_
_entity_poly.entity_id
_entity_poly.type
_entity_poly.pdbx_seq_one_letter_code
_entity_poly.pdbx_strand_id
1 'polypeptide(L)'
;MRACLVVGLAVALAGMAVAGEEQKQRPSAAAGTFVSAEIAGEVIKWQIDLGADAGKKTYEMTVDVKVTYAEKDGVKQASSIRRASGPDRPAREGTVVAKGKFVSAKLDGEKVLVTIKPAEGDKDLEVTLPKALSVYYREEDGKLNAYGVGIPRPPRNQ
;
A
#
# COMPACT_ATOMS: atom_id res chain seq x y z
N MET A 1 11.23 -59.10 -17.81
CA MET A 1 12.42 -58.50 -18.46
C MET A 1 11.95 -57.63 -19.60
N ARG A 2 12.58 -56.45 -19.78
CA ARG A 2 12.91 -55.73 -21.04
C ARG A 2 11.91 -55.80 -22.21
N ALA A 3 11.63 -54.76 -23.00
CA ALA A 3 11.96 -53.34 -23.07
C ALA A 3 11.21 -52.79 -24.31
N CYS A 4 10.88 -51.50 -24.28
CA CYS A 4 10.96 -50.51 -25.38
C CYS A 4 10.19 -50.74 -26.71
N LEU A 5 9.23 -49.85 -27.01
CA LEU A 5 9.35 -48.68 -27.93
C LEU A 5 9.01 -49.13 -29.37
N VAL A 6 8.10 -48.53 -30.14
CA VAL A 6 8.01 -47.14 -30.60
C VAL A 6 6.59 -46.93 -31.14
N VAL A 7 5.85 -45.91 -30.69
CA VAL A 7 4.79 -45.30 -31.51
C VAL A 7 5.24 -43.88 -31.77
N GLY A 8 5.48 -43.63 -33.06
CA GLY A 8 5.98 -42.38 -33.60
C GLY A 8 5.04 -41.22 -33.36
N LEU A 9 5.67 -40.14 -32.92
CA LEU A 9 5.17 -38.80 -32.67
C LEU A 9 4.83 -38.09 -34.00
N ALA A 10 3.63 -37.53 -34.10
CA ALA A 10 3.35 -36.35 -34.93
C ALA A 10 2.06 -35.67 -34.46
N VAL A 11 2.14 -34.82 -33.44
CA VAL A 11 1.11 -33.81 -33.18
C VAL A 11 1.77 -32.46 -33.42
N ALA A 12 1.34 -31.81 -34.49
CA ALA A 12 1.76 -30.47 -34.84
C ALA A 12 1.35 -29.50 -33.72
N LEU A 13 2.35 -28.91 -33.07
CA LEU A 13 2.19 -27.75 -32.21
C LEU A 13 1.80 -26.54 -33.06
N ALA A 14 0.49 -26.32 -33.21
CA ALA A 14 -0.03 -25.01 -33.56
C ALA A 14 -0.05 -24.17 -32.28
N GLY A 15 1.07 -23.48 -32.02
CA GLY A 15 1.15 -22.45 -31.01
C GLY A 15 0.20 -21.31 -31.36
N MET A 16 -0.94 -21.25 -30.67
CA MET A 16 -1.62 -19.97 -30.47
C MET A 16 -1.05 -19.37 -29.19
N ALA A 17 0.01 -18.58 -29.38
CA ALA A 17 0.38 -17.56 -28.43
C ALA A 17 -0.82 -16.61 -28.28
N VAL A 18 -1.63 -16.85 -27.27
CA VAL A 18 -2.54 -15.82 -26.76
C VAL A 18 -1.61 -14.73 -26.26
N ALA A 19 -1.52 -13.65 -27.03
CA ALA A 19 -0.91 -12.41 -26.60
C ALA A 19 -1.53 -12.04 -25.26
N GLY A 20 -0.80 -12.32 -24.18
CA GLY A 20 -1.15 -11.89 -22.85
C GLY A 20 -1.12 -10.39 -22.85
N GLU A 21 -2.27 -9.76 -23.06
CA GLU A 21 -2.51 -8.48 -22.43
C GLU A 21 -2.27 -8.73 -20.94
N GLU A 22 -1.11 -8.30 -20.44
CA GLU A 22 -0.92 -7.97 -19.03
C GLU A 22 -2.08 -7.02 -18.70
N GLN A 23 -3.20 -7.59 -18.25
CA GLN A 23 -4.18 -6.86 -17.48
C GLN A 23 -3.36 -6.22 -16.38
N LYS A 24 -3.07 -4.92 -16.51
CA LYS A 24 -2.52 -4.10 -15.44
C LYS A 24 -3.47 -4.28 -14.26
N GLN A 25 -3.18 -5.27 -13.44
CA GLN A 25 -4.08 -5.73 -12.40
C GLN A 25 -4.34 -4.52 -11.53
N ARG A 26 -5.60 -4.08 -11.52
CA ARG A 26 -5.98 -2.89 -10.77
C ARG A 26 -5.57 -3.17 -9.33
N PRO A 27 -4.78 -2.28 -8.71
CA PRO A 27 -4.26 -2.58 -7.40
C PRO A 27 -5.42 -2.79 -6.42
N SER A 28 -5.35 -3.86 -5.63
CA SER A 28 -6.38 -4.21 -4.66
C SER A 28 -6.50 -3.14 -3.58
N ALA A 29 -7.69 -3.05 -2.98
CA ALA A 29 -7.96 -2.20 -1.83
C ALA A 29 -8.59 -3.03 -0.72
N ALA A 30 -8.14 -2.82 0.52
CA ALA A 30 -8.76 -3.35 1.72
C ALA A 30 -9.03 -2.18 2.67
N ALA A 31 -10.16 -2.19 3.35
CA ALA A 31 -10.50 -1.22 4.37
C ALA A 31 -10.60 -1.93 5.73
N GLY A 32 -10.09 -1.30 6.77
CA GLY A 32 -10.09 -1.88 8.11
C GLY A 32 -9.59 -0.89 9.15
N THR A 33 -9.35 -1.39 10.36
CA THR A 33 -8.95 -0.61 11.52
C THR A 33 -7.44 -0.72 11.71
N PHE A 34 -6.76 0.41 11.89
CA PHE A 34 -5.34 0.42 12.24
C PHE A 34 -5.10 -0.34 13.55
N VAL A 35 -4.09 -1.22 13.54
CA VAL A 35 -3.63 -1.94 14.74
C VAL A 35 -2.24 -1.44 15.14
N SER A 36 -1.28 -1.51 14.22
CA SER A 36 0.11 -1.11 14.47
C SER A 36 0.86 -0.84 13.16
N ALA A 37 2.01 -0.17 13.26
CA ALA A 37 3.00 -0.13 12.20
C ALA A 37 4.40 -0.30 12.79
N GLU A 38 5.16 -1.25 12.27
CA GLU A 38 6.52 -1.56 12.74
C GLU A 38 7.52 -1.43 11.60
N ILE A 39 8.72 -0.92 11.91
CA ILE A 39 9.82 -0.85 10.94
C ILE A 39 10.68 -2.11 11.09
N ALA A 40 10.85 -2.84 10.00
CA ALA A 40 11.75 -3.98 9.87
C ALA A 40 12.73 -3.69 8.73
N GLY A 41 13.89 -3.09 9.07
CA GLY A 41 14.86 -2.61 8.07
C GLY A 41 14.27 -1.46 7.23
N GLU A 42 14.20 -1.65 5.92
CA GLU A 42 13.65 -0.65 4.98
C GLU A 42 12.14 -0.81 4.71
N VAL A 43 11.48 -1.68 5.46
CA VAL A 43 10.05 -1.99 5.28
C VAL A 43 9.25 -1.61 6.53
N ILE A 44 8.14 -0.92 6.32
CA ILE A 44 7.07 -0.69 7.27
C ILE A 44 6.06 -1.85 7.13
N LYS A 45 5.76 -2.51 8.24
CA LYS A 45 4.72 -3.54 8.35
C LYS A 45 3.48 -2.91 8.96
N TRP A 46 2.50 -2.60 8.13
CA TRP A 46 1.20 -2.06 8.54
C TRP A 46 0.26 -3.19 8.90
N GLN A 47 -0.10 -3.32 10.17
CA GLN A 47 -1.09 -4.28 10.61
C GLN A 47 -2.47 -3.62 10.65
N ILE A 48 -3.40 -4.19 9.89
CA ILE A 48 -4.78 -3.71 9.77
C ILE A 48 -5.73 -4.84 10.13
N ASP A 49 -6.69 -4.55 11.00
CA ASP A 49 -7.79 -5.44 11.33
C ASP A 49 -8.93 -5.25 10.31
N LEU A 50 -9.18 -6.28 9.51
CA LEU A 50 -10.22 -6.28 8.47
C LEU A 50 -11.57 -6.78 9.00
N GLY A 51 -11.71 -7.05 10.30
CA GLY A 51 -12.92 -7.56 10.93
C GLY A 51 -12.94 -9.07 11.08
N ALA A 52 -14.04 -9.61 11.61
CA ALA A 52 -14.15 -11.00 12.07
C ALA A 52 -13.83 -12.05 10.99
N ASP A 53 -14.20 -11.78 9.73
CA ASP A 53 -14.06 -12.77 8.65
C ASP A 53 -12.65 -12.83 8.05
N ALA A 54 -11.98 -11.68 7.96
CA ALA A 54 -10.69 -11.55 7.29
C ALA A 54 -9.51 -11.38 8.28
N GLY A 55 -9.81 -11.09 9.54
CA GLY A 55 -8.86 -10.94 10.63
C GLY A 55 -7.84 -9.83 10.41
N LYS A 56 -6.72 -9.93 11.13
CA LYS A 56 -5.60 -9.00 11.00
C LYS A 56 -4.70 -9.40 9.83
N LYS A 57 -4.40 -8.45 8.96
CA LYS A 57 -3.43 -8.62 7.87
C LYS A 57 -2.28 -7.63 7.98
N THR A 58 -1.12 -8.07 7.49
CA THR A 58 0.10 -7.27 7.46
C THR A 58 0.39 -6.86 6.03
N TYR A 59 0.56 -5.56 5.83
CA TYR A 59 0.90 -4.95 4.55
C TYR A 59 2.29 -4.32 4.59
N GLU A 60 3.15 -4.69 3.66
CA GLU A 60 4.53 -4.21 3.58
C GLU A 60 4.60 -2.96 2.69
N MET A 61 5.21 -1.90 3.18
CA MET A 61 5.48 -0.66 2.43
C MET A 61 6.92 -0.22 2.69
N THR A 62 7.58 0.43 1.73
CA THR A 62 8.92 0.99 1.96
C THR A 62 8.91 2.09 3.01
N VAL A 63 10.01 2.25 3.77
CA VAL A 63 10.16 3.36 4.74
C VAL A 63 10.24 4.73 4.06
N ASP A 64 10.70 4.79 2.81
CA ASP A 64 10.65 6.02 2.03
C ASP A 64 9.22 6.26 1.55
N VAL A 65 8.64 7.34 2.05
CA VAL A 65 7.23 7.67 1.87
C VAL A 65 7.03 9.09 1.37
N LYS A 66 5.86 9.32 0.77
CA LYS A 66 5.31 10.64 0.55
C LYS A 66 3.94 10.75 1.19
N VAL A 67 3.70 11.86 1.86
CA VAL A 67 2.44 12.16 2.53
C VAL A 67 1.79 13.36 1.92
N THR A 68 0.50 13.20 1.63
CA THR A 68 -0.37 14.30 1.23
C THR A 68 -1.25 14.66 2.40
N TYR A 69 -1.14 15.89 2.90
CA TYR A 69 -1.92 16.37 4.04
C TYR A 69 -2.47 17.77 3.78
N ALA A 70 -3.48 18.15 4.53
CA ALA A 70 -3.96 19.52 4.63
C ALA A 70 -3.80 19.98 6.09
N GLU A 71 -3.60 21.28 6.30
CA GLU A 71 -3.61 21.85 7.64
C GLU A 71 -4.95 22.58 7.85
N LYS A 72 -5.66 22.22 8.91
CA LYS A 72 -6.92 22.84 9.29
C LYS A 72 -6.92 23.03 10.80
N ASP A 73 -7.18 24.25 11.25
CA ASP A 73 -7.23 24.61 12.68
C ASP A 73 -5.94 24.21 13.44
N GLY A 74 -4.78 24.36 12.79
CA GLY A 74 -3.46 23.98 13.34
C GLY A 74 -3.18 22.47 13.33
N VAL A 75 -4.11 21.64 12.84
CA VAL A 75 -3.95 20.19 12.77
C VAL A 75 -3.60 19.76 11.35
N LYS A 76 -2.49 19.05 11.19
CA LYS A 76 -2.08 18.44 9.93
C LYS A 76 -2.80 17.10 9.75
N GLN A 77 -3.80 17.08 8.88
CA GLN A 77 -4.57 15.87 8.57
C GLN A 77 -4.08 15.26 7.26
N ALA A 78 -3.48 14.08 7.35
CA ALA A 78 -3.08 13.31 6.19
C ALA A 78 -4.30 12.72 5.48
N SER A 79 -4.26 12.76 4.15
CA SER A 79 -5.22 12.10 3.28
C SER A 79 -4.68 10.77 2.75
N SER A 80 -3.36 10.69 2.55
CA SER A 80 -2.67 9.45 2.21
C SER A 80 -1.19 9.50 2.53
N ILE A 81 -0.64 8.32 2.85
CA ILE A 81 0.76 7.98 2.92
C ILE A 81 1.02 6.98 1.81
N ARG A 82 2.01 7.21 0.95
CA ARG A 82 2.33 6.36 -0.18
C ARG A 82 3.81 6.06 -0.20
N ARG A 83 4.21 5.02 -0.92
CA ARG A 83 5.60 4.83 -1.32
C ARG A 83 6.11 6.11 -1.99
N ALA A 84 7.33 6.52 -1.68
CA ALA A 84 7.96 7.67 -2.32
C ALA A 84 8.15 7.43 -3.83
N SER A 85 8.38 6.17 -4.22
CA SER A 85 8.48 5.76 -5.61
C SER A 85 7.15 5.95 -6.36
N GLY A 86 7.25 6.47 -7.59
CA GLY A 86 6.12 6.75 -8.47
C GLY A 86 5.93 8.24 -8.74
N PRO A 87 5.07 8.58 -9.72
CA PRO A 87 4.98 9.94 -10.24
C PRO A 87 4.59 10.93 -9.15
N ASP A 88 5.28 12.06 -9.14
CA ASP A 88 4.84 13.23 -8.39
C ASP A 88 3.60 13.79 -9.07
N ARG A 89 2.52 13.84 -8.30
CA ARG A 89 1.33 14.58 -8.73
C ARG A 89 1.41 15.93 -8.05
N PRO A 90 1.09 17.02 -8.77
CA PRO A 90 1.00 18.32 -8.14
C PRO A 90 0.01 18.23 -6.99
N ALA A 91 0.35 18.87 -5.88
CA ALA A 91 -0.57 19.03 -4.78
C ALA A 91 -1.82 19.77 -5.28
N ARG A 92 -2.99 19.37 -4.79
CA ARG A 92 -4.20 20.16 -5.03
C ARG A 92 -4.15 21.42 -4.17
N GLU A 93 -4.86 22.45 -4.57
CA GLU A 93 -5.03 23.64 -3.74
C GLU A 93 -5.49 23.25 -2.33
N GLY A 94 -4.86 23.84 -1.30
CA GLY A 94 -5.10 23.52 0.10
C GLY A 94 -4.46 22.22 0.61
N THR A 95 -3.64 21.54 -0.20
CA THR A 95 -2.88 20.36 0.24
C THR A 95 -1.37 20.55 0.08
N VAL A 96 -0.62 19.87 0.94
CA VAL A 96 0.84 19.83 0.93
C VAL A 96 1.29 18.39 0.70
N VAL A 97 2.35 18.22 -0.08
CA VAL A 97 3.01 16.92 -0.28
C VAL A 97 4.41 17.01 0.34
N ALA A 98 4.67 16.17 1.34
CA ALA A 98 5.98 16.04 1.96
C ALA A 98 6.56 14.65 1.67
N LYS A 99 7.82 14.60 1.26
CA LYS A 99 8.59 13.34 1.11
C LYS A 99 9.50 13.17 2.32
N GLY A 100 9.73 11.94 2.72
CA GLY A 100 10.61 11.66 3.85
C GLY A 100 10.68 10.18 4.20
N LYS A 101 11.30 9.90 5.34
CA LYS A 101 11.36 8.56 5.92
C LYS A 101 10.31 8.42 7.01
N PHE A 102 9.54 7.35 6.95
CA PHE A 102 8.61 6.98 8.02
C PHE A 102 9.38 6.71 9.32
N VAL A 103 8.87 7.25 10.42
CA VAL A 103 9.46 7.09 11.75
C VAL A 103 8.57 6.24 12.63
N SER A 104 7.28 6.58 12.76
CA SER A 104 6.34 5.79 13.56
C SER A 104 4.88 6.08 13.20
N ALA A 105 3.99 5.16 13.57
CA ALA A 105 2.54 5.39 13.61
C ALA A 105 1.97 4.83 14.90
N LYS A 106 1.22 5.64 15.65
CA LYS A 106 0.64 5.28 16.95
C LYS A 106 -0.84 5.62 16.98
N LEU A 107 -1.62 4.75 17.62
CA LEU A 107 -3.02 5.02 17.86
C LEU A 107 -3.15 6.07 18.98
N ASP A 108 -3.94 7.11 18.71
CA ASP A 108 -4.30 8.19 19.63
C ASP A 108 -5.83 8.35 19.59
N GLY A 109 -6.51 7.54 20.40
CA GLY A 109 -7.96 7.41 20.39
C GLY A 109 -8.51 6.94 19.02
N GLU A 110 -9.30 7.79 18.36
CA GLU A 110 -9.89 7.55 17.04
C GLU A 110 -8.98 7.99 15.87
N LYS A 111 -7.77 8.45 16.17
CA LYS A 111 -6.79 8.89 15.18
C LYS A 111 -5.53 8.04 15.25
N VAL A 112 -4.77 8.08 14.17
CA VAL A 112 -3.42 7.54 14.07
C VAL A 112 -2.48 8.72 13.88
N LEU A 113 -1.62 8.97 14.86
CA LEU A 113 -0.54 9.93 14.75
C LEU A 113 0.60 9.28 13.98
N VAL A 114 0.97 9.84 12.84
CA VAL A 114 2.06 9.36 12.00
C VAL A 114 3.17 10.40 11.99
N THR A 115 4.37 9.95 12.32
CA THR A 115 5.59 10.75 12.36
C THR A 115 6.48 10.36 11.20
N ILE A 116 6.97 11.37 10.48
CA ILE A 116 7.85 11.22 9.33
C ILE A 116 8.99 12.21 9.48
N LYS A 117 10.21 11.78 9.18
CA LYS A 117 11.37 12.65 9.05
C LYS A 117 11.40 13.17 7.61
N PRO A 118 11.04 14.45 7.34
CA PRO A 118 11.03 14.97 5.99
C PRO A 118 12.42 14.91 5.36
N ALA A 119 12.49 14.76 4.04
CA ALA A 119 13.74 14.88 3.30
C ALA A 119 14.26 16.32 3.30
N GLU A 120 13.34 17.29 3.36
CA GLU A 120 13.60 18.72 3.46
C GLU A 120 13.12 19.22 4.83
N GLY A 121 14.05 19.59 5.70
CA GLY A 121 13.77 20.13 7.03
C GLY A 121 14.38 19.32 8.17
N ASP A 122 14.66 20.01 9.29
CA ASP A 122 15.35 19.40 10.44
C ASP A 122 14.40 18.78 11.47
N LYS A 123 13.10 19.11 11.39
CA LYS A 123 12.08 18.69 12.35
C LYS A 123 11.20 17.59 11.79
N ASP A 124 10.79 16.68 12.66
CA ASP A 124 9.82 15.65 12.32
C ASP A 124 8.47 16.28 11.98
N LEU A 125 7.85 15.74 10.93
CA LEU A 125 6.51 16.07 10.49
C LEU A 125 5.53 15.08 11.14
N GLU A 126 4.64 15.63 11.95
CA GLU A 126 3.53 14.88 12.53
C GLU A 126 2.23 15.16 11.78
N VAL A 127 1.55 14.10 11.36
CA VAL A 127 0.26 14.15 10.67
C VAL A 127 -0.70 13.15 11.29
N THR A 128 -2.00 13.41 11.15
CA THR A 128 -3.05 12.51 11.66
C THR A 128 -3.81 11.84 10.53
N LEU A 129 -4.06 10.54 10.68
CA LEU A 129 -5.03 9.78 9.91
C LEU A 129 -6.19 9.35 10.81
N PRO A 130 -7.39 9.04 10.28
CA PRO A 130 -8.40 8.32 11.04
C PRO A 130 -7.93 6.90 11.38
N LYS A 131 -8.47 6.32 12.46
CA LYS A 131 -8.24 4.92 12.83
C LYS A 131 -8.74 3.93 11.77
N ALA A 132 -9.84 4.26 11.10
CA ALA A 132 -10.31 3.52 9.93
C ALA A 132 -9.46 3.88 8.72
N LEU A 133 -8.78 2.90 8.14
CA LEU A 133 -7.84 3.07 7.03
C LEU A 133 -8.25 2.24 5.82
N SER A 134 -7.89 2.73 4.64
CA SER A 134 -7.80 1.91 3.43
C SER A 134 -6.35 1.69 3.07
N VAL A 135 -6.01 0.41 2.87
CA VAL A 135 -4.74 -0.01 2.32
C VAL A 135 -4.92 -0.45 0.89
N TYR A 136 -4.03 0.08 0.11
CA TYR A 136 -3.96 -0.02 -1.31
C TYR A 136 -2.73 -0.88 -1.58
N TYR A 137 -2.90 -2.10 -2.11
CA TYR A 137 -1.80 -3.08 -2.22
C TYR A 137 -1.82 -3.90 -3.52
N ARG A 138 -0.73 -4.64 -3.74
CA ARG A 138 -0.62 -5.76 -4.67
C ARG A 138 -0.10 -6.98 -3.94
N GLU A 139 -0.48 -8.15 -4.41
CA GLU A 139 0.12 -9.39 -3.93
C GLU A 139 1.26 -9.78 -4.86
N GLU A 140 2.48 -9.84 -4.33
CA GLU A 140 3.69 -10.19 -5.07
C GLU A 140 4.49 -11.15 -4.17
N ASP A 141 4.87 -12.32 -4.70
CA ASP A 141 5.62 -13.35 -3.97
C ASP A 141 4.98 -13.77 -2.63
N GLY A 142 3.65 -13.84 -2.58
CA GLY A 142 2.89 -14.18 -1.37
C GLY A 142 2.86 -13.09 -0.30
N LYS A 143 3.32 -11.87 -0.63
CA LYS A 143 3.33 -10.70 0.27
C LYS A 143 2.35 -9.63 -0.19
N LEU A 144 1.72 -8.96 0.77
CA LEU A 144 0.81 -7.85 0.52
C LEU A 144 1.59 -6.52 0.49
N ASN A 145 2.04 -6.13 -0.69
CA ASN A 145 2.84 -4.93 -0.91
C ASN A 145 1.96 -3.67 -1.07
N ALA A 146 1.86 -2.88 -0.02
CA ALA A 146 1.08 -1.64 0.02
C ALA A 146 1.74 -0.52 -0.81
N TYR A 147 1.01 0.05 -1.77
CA TYR A 147 1.37 1.29 -2.46
C TYR A 147 0.87 2.54 -1.73
N GLY A 148 -0.11 2.39 -0.84
CA GLY A 148 -0.49 3.46 0.06
C GLY A 148 -1.44 3.04 1.16
N VAL A 149 -1.52 3.92 2.15
CA VAL A 149 -2.44 3.87 3.28
C VAL A 149 -3.11 5.23 3.34
N GLY A 150 -4.42 5.28 3.55
CA GLY A 150 -5.12 6.56 3.62
C GLY A 150 -6.54 6.45 4.10
N ILE A 151 -7.27 7.54 3.95
CA ILE A 151 -8.67 7.61 4.35
C ILE A 151 -9.50 6.67 3.44
N PRO A 152 -10.38 5.83 4.02
CA PRO A 152 -11.32 5.03 3.25
C PRO A 152 -12.12 5.91 2.31
N ARG A 153 -12.17 5.50 1.03
CA ARG A 153 -13.08 6.14 0.09
C ARG A 153 -14.46 5.53 0.29
N PRO A 154 -15.53 6.35 0.33
CA PRO A 154 -16.86 5.80 0.22
C PRO A 154 -16.95 5.00 -1.09
N PRO A 155 -17.68 3.87 -1.11
CA PRO A 155 -17.94 3.15 -2.35
C PRO A 155 -18.54 4.16 -3.34
N ARG A 156 -17.97 4.25 -4.55
CA ARG A 156 -18.69 4.91 -5.64
C ARG A 156 -19.93 4.06 -5.86
N ASN A 157 -21.11 4.65 -5.64
CA ASN A 157 -22.37 4.04 -6.03
C ASN A 157 -22.19 3.45 -7.44
N GLN A 158 -22.24 2.13 -7.52
CA GLN A 158 -22.29 1.39 -8.79
C GLN A 158 -23.74 1.38 -9.27
#